data_AF-A0A535EV96-F1
#
_entry.id   AF-A0A535EV96-F1
#
_cell.length_a   1.000
_cell.length_b   1.000
_cell.length_c   1.000
_cell.angle_alpha   90.00
_cell.angle_beta   90.00
_cell.angle_gamma   90.00
#
_symmetry.space_group_name_H-M   'P 1'
#
loop_
_entity.id
_entity.type
_entity.pdbx_description
1 polymer ?
#
loop_
_entity_poly.entity_id
_entity_poly.type
_entity_poly.pdbx_seq_one_letter_code
_entity_poly.pdbx_strand_id
1 'polypeptide(L)'
;MLRTVLATVALAPLTALAAEGGASSRDVLQFDTAFANVSPFIGAAGAIRGVTAAPLPWAVRSIRGDLDANGQLTVDVDHLVLANDPAVPANLRGTNPVPFFAAIVSCETAVNGAVAVSNVTSANFTATMPGGNAFIHQRLSLPAPCAAPDVFITSPNGGVWFAVTGSAGASRADELQFDTAFANVSPFIGAAGAIRRPPGAGQRPGGAGQPAGHQPCPVLRRHRQL
;
A
#
# COMPACT_ATOMS: atom_id res chain seq x y z
N MET A 1 -0.96 -9.05 -80.11
CA MET A 1 -0.24 -9.20 -78.82
C MET A 1 -0.76 -8.12 -77.87
N LEU A 2 -1.55 -8.49 -76.84
CA LEU A 2 -1.52 -7.93 -75.48
C LEU A 2 -2.64 -8.64 -74.66
N ARG A 3 -2.25 -9.47 -73.67
CA ARG A 3 -3.15 -10.08 -72.70
C ARG A 3 -2.98 -9.32 -71.38
N THR A 4 -4.00 -8.56 -70.98
CA THR A 4 -4.02 -7.84 -69.70
C THR A 4 -4.34 -8.82 -68.57
N VAL A 5 -3.41 -8.97 -67.63
CA VAL A 5 -3.57 -9.79 -66.42
C VAL A 5 -4.11 -8.89 -65.31
N LEU A 6 -5.32 -9.17 -64.80
CA LEU A 6 -5.84 -8.55 -63.58
C LEU A 6 -5.26 -9.28 -62.36
N ALA A 7 -4.51 -8.56 -61.52
CA ALA A 7 -4.06 -9.04 -60.23
C ALA A 7 -5.07 -8.65 -59.14
N THR A 8 -5.70 -9.66 -58.52
CA THR A 8 -6.56 -9.49 -57.35
C THR A 8 -5.70 -9.47 -56.07
N VAL A 9 -5.69 -8.34 -55.37
CA VAL A 9 -5.07 -8.21 -54.04
C VAL A 9 -6.08 -8.70 -53.00
N ALA A 10 -5.80 -9.84 -52.38
CA ALA A 10 -6.58 -10.36 -51.26
C ALA A 10 -6.22 -9.61 -49.97
N LEU A 11 -7.16 -8.87 -49.39
CA LEU A 11 -7.05 -8.34 -48.04
C LEU A 11 -7.31 -9.47 -47.03
N ALA A 12 -6.28 -9.87 -46.28
CA ALA A 12 -6.45 -10.73 -45.11
C ALA A 12 -6.94 -9.90 -43.91
N PRO A 13 -7.93 -10.36 -43.13
CA PRO A 13 -8.33 -9.70 -41.90
C PRO A 13 -7.25 -9.88 -40.83
N LEU A 14 -6.73 -8.77 -40.31
CA LEU A 14 -5.93 -8.76 -39.08
C LEU A 14 -6.84 -9.12 -37.90
N THR A 15 -6.77 -10.37 -37.43
CA THR A 15 -7.30 -10.72 -36.13
C THR A 15 -6.38 -10.12 -35.07
N ALA A 16 -6.82 -9.01 -34.48
CA ALA A 16 -6.21 -8.47 -33.27
C ALA A 16 -6.32 -9.52 -32.15
N LEU A 17 -5.18 -10.08 -31.73
CA LEU A 17 -5.12 -10.80 -30.46
C LEU A 17 -5.38 -9.73 -29.38
N ALA A 18 -6.57 -9.76 -28.79
CA ALA A 18 -6.78 -9.11 -27.52
C ALA A 18 -5.81 -9.80 -26.54
N ALA A 19 -4.81 -9.06 -26.07
CA ALA A 19 -4.05 -9.47 -24.91
C ALA A 19 -5.06 -9.60 -23.77
N GLU A 20 -5.36 -10.83 -23.38
CA GLU A 20 -6.02 -11.09 -22.12
C GLU A 20 -5.07 -10.56 -21.04
N GLY A 21 -5.33 -9.35 -20.55
CA GLY A 21 -4.78 -8.88 -19.29
C GLY A 21 -5.23 -9.90 -18.26
N GLY A 22 -4.36 -10.86 -17.94
CA GLY A 22 -4.63 -11.89 -16.96
C GLY A 22 -5.16 -11.17 -15.72
N ALA A 23 -6.41 -11.44 -15.38
CA ALA A 23 -6.98 -10.94 -14.15
C ALA A 23 -6.08 -11.47 -13.03
N SER A 24 -5.28 -10.55 -12.47
CA SER A 24 -4.43 -10.78 -11.31
C SER A 24 -5.23 -11.57 -10.28
N SER A 25 -4.59 -12.56 -9.66
CA SER A 25 -4.98 -13.07 -8.35
C SER A 25 -5.28 -11.85 -7.49
N ARG A 26 -6.56 -11.47 -7.31
CA ARG A 26 -6.92 -10.09 -6.89
C ARG A 26 -6.05 -9.65 -5.70
N ASP A 27 -5.25 -8.63 -5.94
CA ASP A 27 -4.35 -8.07 -4.94
C ASP A 27 -5.18 -7.54 -3.76
N VAL A 28 -4.80 -7.95 -2.54
CA VAL A 28 -5.40 -7.49 -1.29
C VAL A 28 -4.72 -6.21 -0.82
N LEU A 29 -3.42 -6.09 -1.11
CA LEU A 29 -2.63 -4.90 -0.85
C LEU A 29 -1.59 -4.75 -1.95
N GLN A 30 -1.53 -3.56 -2.55
CA GLN A 30 -0.41 -3.11 -3.35
C GLN A 30 0.11 -1.81 -2.73
N PHE A 31 1.43 -1.66 -2.66
CA PHE A 31 2.05 -0.47 -2.12
C PHE A 31 3.33 -0.11 -2.86
N ASP A 32 3.52 1.18 -3.11
CA ASP A 32 4.73 1.74 -3.69
C ASP A 32 5.55 2.57 -2.70
N THR A 33 5.06 2.67 -1.46
CA THR A 33 5.67 3.45 -0.39
C THR A 33 5.70 2.68 0.92
N ALA A 34 6.71 2.97 1.72
CA ALA A 34 6.83 2.51 3.09
C ALA A 34 7.34 3.63 3.99
N PHE A 35 6.92 3.59 5.25
CA PHE A 35 7.41 4.42 6.32
C PHE A 35 8.55 3.70 7.04
N ALA A 36 9.75 4.28 7.02
CA ALA A 36 10.86 3.82 7.84
C ALA A 36 10.75 4.36 9.26
N ASN A 37 11.16 3.57 10.26
CA ASN A 37 11.00 3.94 11.66
C ASN A 37 11.89 5.14 12.01
N VAL A 38 11.27 6.22 12.48
CA VAL A 38 11.92 7.46 12.94
C VAL A 38 11.14 8.00 14.12
N SER A 39 11.73 8.91 14.91
CA SER A 39 11.05 9.50 16.06
C SER A 39 9.68 10.08 15.68
N PRO A 40 8.60 9.81 16.45
CA PRO A 40 8.55 9.11 17.73
C PRO A 40 8.40 7.57 17.65
N PHE A 41 8.37 6.99 16.46
CA PHE A 41 8.23 5.55 16.21
C PHE A 41 9.56 4.79 16.34
N ILE A 42 10.15 4.81 17.54
CA ILE A 42 11.41 4.12 17.83
C ILE A 42 11.24 3.24 19.06
N GLY A 43 11.85 2.05 19.05
CA GLY A 43 11.77 1.09 20.15
C GLY A 43 10.33 0.73 20.50
N ALA A 44 10.06 0.55 21.80
CA ALA A 44 8.75 0.18 22.31
C ALA A 44 7.66 1.23 22.02
N ALA A 45 8.02 2.51 21.97
CA ALA A 45 7.08 3.60 21.66
C ALA A 45 6.58 3.55 20.20
N GLY A 46 7.38 2.96 19.30
CA GLY A 46 7.02 2.73 17.91
C GLY A 46 6.34 1.39 17.64
N ALA A 47 5.86 0.68 18.67
CA ALA A 47 5.20 -0.60 18.45
C ALA A 47 3.88 -0.41 17.66
N ILE A 48 3.72 -1.16 16.57
CA ILE A 48 2.50 -1.19 15.76
C ILE A 48 2.00 -2.64 15.78
N ARG A 49 0.76 -2.86 16.23
CA ARG A 49 0.14 -4.19 16.31
C ARG A 49 1.04 -5.24 16.98
N GLY A 50 1.74 -4.83 18.05
CA GLY A 50 2.66 -5.68 18.81
C GLY A 50 4.04 -5.90 18.19
N VAL A 51 4.29 -5.44 16.96
CA VAL A 51 5.61 -5.47 16.33
C VAL A 51 6.39 -4.24 16.79
N THR A 52 7.49 -4.45 17.53
CA THR A 52 8.30 -3.37 18.11
C THR A 52 9.18 -2.72 17.06
N ALA A 53 9.34 -1.39 17.08
CA ALA A 53 10.22 -0.68 16.16
C ALA A 53 11.69 -0.86 16.53
N ALA A 54 12.58 -0.75 15.56
CA ALA A 54 14.01 -0.72 15.83
C ALA A 54 14.37 0.47 16.77
N PRO A 55 15.42 0.31 17.60
CA PRO A 55 15.83 1.35 18.57
C PRO A 55 16.62 2.50 17.93
N LEU A 56 17.07 2.34 16.70
CA LEU A 56 17.71 3.40 15.90
C LEU A 56 16.80 3.77 14.73
N PRO A 57 16.85 5.02 14.25
CA PRO A 57 16.08 5.42 13.08
C PRO A 57 16.63 4.80 11.81
N TRP A 58 15.73 4.38 10.92
CA TRP A 58 16.04 3.88 9.59
C TRP A 58 15.54 4.85 8.52
N ALA A 59 16.15 4.75 7.34
CA ALA A 59 15.75 5.44 6.14
C ALA A 59 15.61 4.41 5.02
N VAL A 60 14.70 4.68 4.10
CA VAL A 60 14.48 3.82 2.94
C VAL A 60 14.31 4.70 1.70
N ARG A 61 14.84 4.25 0.56
CA ARG A 61 14.59 4.95 -0.70
C ARG A 61 13.22 4.58 -1.24
N SER A 62 12.95 3.29 -1.36
CA SER A 62 11.61 2.78 -1.68
C SER A 62 11.45 1.35 -1.21
N ILE A 63 10.19 0.99 -0.93
CA ILE A 63 9.77 -0.40 -0.83
C ILE A 63 8.50 -0.50 -1.63
N ARG A 64 8.47 -1.47 -2.54
CA ARG A 64 7.30 -1.77 -3.35
C ARG A 64 6.92 -3.22 -3.12
N GLY A 65 5.63 -3.50 -3.13
CA GLY A 65 5.18 -4.86 -3.01
C GLY A 65 3.70 -5.05 -3.25
N ASP A 66 3.35 -6.32 -3.35
CA ASP A 66 2.01 -6.83 -3.50
C ASP A 66 1.79 -7.99 -2.53
N LEU A 67 0.56 -8.09 -2.05
CA LEU A 67 0.04 -9.22 -1.30
C LEU A 67 -1.29 -9.62 -1.91
N ASP A 68 -1.35 -10.82 -2.48
CA ASP A 68 -2.57 -11.33 -3.07
C ASP A 68 -3.50 -12.03 -2.05
N ALA A 69 -4.73 -12.33 -2.48
CA ALA A 69 -5.72 -13.01 -1.64
C ALA A 69 -5.34 -14.43 -1.21
N ASN A 70 -4.28 -14.97 -1.81
CA ASN A 70 -3.74 -16.29 -1.63
C ASN A 70 -2.57 -16.29 -0.62
N GLY A 71 -2.14 -15.11 -0.16
CA GLY A 71 -1.02 -14.90 0.74
C GLY A 71 0.33 -14.90 0.03
N GLN A 72 0.37 -14.81 -1.31
CA GLN A 72 1.62 -14.59 -2.04
C GLN A 72 2.08 -13.16 -1.78
N LEU A 73 3.22 -13.04 -1.09
CA LEU A 73 3.88 -11.78 -0.80
C LEU A 73 5.05 -11.61 -1.76
N THR A 74 5.10 -10.48 -2.47
CA THR A 74 6.27 -10.03 -3.23
C THR A 74 6.69 -8.67 -2.71
N VAL A 75 7.96 -8.50 -2.33
CA VAL A 75 8.49 -7.20 -1.90
C VAL A 75 9.89 -6.97 -2.47
N ASP A 76 10.08 -5.79 -3.03
CA ASP A 76 11.35 -5.24 -3.48
C ASP A 76 11.74 -4.06 -2.57
N VAL A 77 12.85 -4.21 -1.86
CA VAL A 77 13.42 -3.21 -0.95
C VAL A 77 14.62 -2.56 -1.63
N ASP A 78 14.56 -1.25 -1.81
CA ASP A 78 15.68 -0.43 -2.28
C ASP A 78 16.20 0.45 -1.15
N HIS A 79 17.44 0.19 -0.77
CA HIS A 79 18.23 1.03 0.11
C HIS A 79 17.62 1.26 1.51
N LEU A 80 17.24 0.20 2.20
CA LEU A 80 16.85 0.25 3.61
C LEU A 80 18.10 0.24 4.51
N VAL A 81 18.42 1.39 5.10
CA VAL A 81 19.67 1.64 5.82
C VAL A 81 19.44 2.45 7.11
N LEU A 82 20.42 2.50 8.00
CA LEU A 82 20.35 3.39 9.16
C LEU A 82 20.31 4.86 8.71
N ALA A 83 19.41 5.64 9.30
CA ALA A 83 19.20 7.03 8.91
C ALA A 83 20.44 7.90 9.17
N ASN A 84 20.54 9.01 8.44
CA ASN A 84 21.51 10.06 8.74
C ASN A 84 21.03 10.92 9.92
N ASP A 85 21.00 10.32 11.11
CA ASP A 85 20.50 10.94 12.35
C ASP A 85 21.60 10.97 13.43
N PRO A 86 21.68 12.02 14.28
CA PRO A 86 22.64 12.09 15.39
C PRO A 86 22.64 10.90 16.35
N ALA A 87 21.50 10.25 16.56
CA ALA A 87 21.36 9.07 17.42
C ALA A 87 22.06 7.83 16.83
N VAL A 88 22.31 7.80 15.52
CA VAL A 88 23.04 6.72 14.85
C VAL A 88 24.55 6.99 14.94
N PRO A 89 25.38 5.99 15.30
CA PRO A 89 26.84 6.10 15.25
C PRO A 89 27.33 6.55 13.87
N ALA A 90 28.24 7.52 13.81
CA ALA A 90 28.63 8.16 12.56
C ALA A 90 29.14 7.19 11.49
N ASN A 91 29.84 6.12 11.90
CA ASN A 91 30.37 5.09 11.01
C ASN A 91 29.31 4.12 10.45
N LEU A 92 28.07 4.18 10.91
CA LEU A 92 26.97 3.31 10.49
C LEU A 92 25.88 4.04 9.68
N ARG A 93 25.89 5.38 9.66
CA ARG A 93 24.89 6.19 8.95
C ARG A 93 24.92 5.90 7.45
N GLY A 94 23.74 5.72 6.86
CA GLY A 94 23.59 5.40 5.44
C GLY A 94 24.02 3.98 5.08
N THR A 95 24.20 3.09 6.06
CA THR A 95 24.56 1.69 5.84
C THR A 95 23.53 0.74 6.44
N ASN A 96 23.34 -0.40 5.79
CA ASN A 96 22.67 -1.56 6.36
C ASN A 96 23.70 -2.51 7.00
N PRO A 97 23.70 -2.69 8.33
CA PRO A 97 24.56 -3.65 9.00
C PRO A 97 23.95 -5.07 9.07
N VAL A 98 22.72 -5.27 8.58
CA VAL A 98 21.96 -6.50 8.78
C VAL A 98 21.98 -7.36 7.51
N PRO A 99 22.52 -8.61 7.54
CA PRO A 99 22.68 -9.43 6.33
C PRO A 99 21.38 -10.07 5.83
N PHE A 100 20.35 -10.12 6.68
CA PHE A 100 19.05 -10.69 6.32
C PHE A 100 17.91 -9.84 6.87
N PHE A 101 16.84 -9.72 6.11
CA PHE A 101 15.57 -9.20 6.58
C PHE A 101 14.56 -10.34 6.71
N ALA A 102 13.47 -10.07 7.42
CA ALA A 102 12.24 -10.84 7.34
C ALA A 102 11.07 -9.88 7.11
N ALA A 103 9.97 -10.40 6.58
CA ALA A 103 8.73 -9.66 6.46
C ALA A 103 7.73 -10.15 7.52
N ILE A 104 6.90 -9.26 8.03
CA ILE A 104 5.71 -9.63 8.81
C ILE A 104 4.50 -9.08 8.07
N VAL A 105 3.52 -9.93 7.81
CA VAL A 105 2.17 -9.49 7.42
C VAL A 105 1.30 -9.52 8.67
N SER A 106 0.86 -8.34 9.11
CA SER A 106 -0.04 -8.17 10.25
C SER A 106 -1.46 -7.95 9.76
N CYS A 107 -2.38 -8.83 10.15
CA CYS A 107 -3.80 -8.72 9.83
C CYS A 107 -4.62 -8.53 11.10
N GLU A 108 -5.75 -7.84 10.98
CA GLU A 108 -6.88 -8.01 11.90
C GLU A 108 -7.72 -9.20 11.43
N THR A 109 -8.06 -10.11 12.34
CA THR A 109 -8.84 -11.31 12.04
C THR A 109 -9.84 -11.63 13.14
N ALA A 110 -10.76 -12.57 12.88
CA ALA A 110 -11.76 -12.98 13.85
C ALA A 110 -11.29 -14.24 14.60
N VAL A 111 -11.08 -14.12 15.91
CA VAL A 111 -10.76 -15.25 16.80
C VAL A 111 -11.82 -15.30 17.89
N ASN A 112 -12.53 -16.43 17.99
CA ASN A 112 -13.59 -16.65 18.99
C ASN A 112 -14.67 -15.54 19.01
N GLY A 113 -15.01 -14.99 17.84
CA GLY A 113 -16.03 -13.94 17.71
C GLY A 113 -15.55 -12.52 18.07
N ALA A 114 -14.27 -12.32 18.34
CA ALA A 114 -13.65 -11.02 18.58
C ALA A 114 -12.58 -10.70 17.53
N VAL A 115 -12.31 -9.41 17.32
CA VAL A 115 -11.20 -8.95 16.47
C VAL A 115 -9.88 -9.13 17.23
N ALA A 116 -8.89 -9.72 16.57
CA ALA A 116 -7.55 -9.91 17.10
C ALA A 116 -6.49 -9.71 16.01
N VAL A 117 -5.31 -9.26 16.44
CA VAL A 117 -4.13 -9.14 15.58
C VAL A 117 -3.51 -10.53 15.36
N SER A 118 -3.17 -10.83 14.11
CA SER A 118 -2.39 -12.00 13.73
C SER A 118 -1.19 -11.56 12.89
N ASN A 119 0.01 -11.82 13.41
CA ASN A 119 1.28 -11.52 12.74
C ASN A 119 1.86 -12.80 12.14
N VAL A 120 2.02 -12.82 10.81
CA VAL A 120 2.63 -13.95 10.08
C VAL A 120 4.00 -13.52 9.57
N THR A 121 5.05 -14.18 10.06
CA THR A 121 6.44 -13.88 9.69
C THR A 121 6.88 -14.75 8.51
N SER A 122 7.57 -14.14 7.54
CA SER A 122 8.21 -14.84 6.42
C SER A 122 9.47 -15.60 6.83
N ALA A 123 10.06 -16.34 5.90
CA ALA A 123 11.46 -16.74 6.04
C ALA A 123 12.39 -15.52 5.93
N ASN A 124 13.63 -15.66 6.41
CA ASN A 124 14.65 -14.66 6.21
C ASN A 124 15.05 -14.59 4.73
N PHE A 125 15.29 -13.38 4.21
CA PHE A 125 15.78 -13.13 2.86
C PHE A 125 17.00 -12.22 2.90
N THR A 126 17.94 -12.44 1.98
CA THR A 126 19.23 -11.74 1.96
C THR A 126 19.03 -10.25 1.70
N ALA A 127 19.74 -9.44 2.49
CA ALA A 127 19.87 -8.00 2.27
C ALA A 127 21.32 -7.67 1.89
N THR A 128 21.51 -6.77 0.94
CA THR A 128 22.86 -6.31 0.59
C THR A 128 23.45 -5.51 1.75
N MET A 129 24.74 -5.71 1.99
CA MET A 129 25.51 -4.91 2.93
C MET A 129 26.63 -4.19 2.16
N PRO A 130 26.82 -2.87 2.37
CA PRO A 130 26.04 -1.98 3.23
C PRO A 130 24.76 -1.45 2.56
N GLY A 131 24.38 -1.95 1.38
CA GLY A 131 23.42 -1.30 0.48
C GLY A 131 21.97 -1.30 0.94
N GLY A 132 21.50 -2.31 1.66
CA GLY A 132 20.13 -2.41 2.15
C GLY A 132 19.10 -2.87 1.12
N ASN A 133 19.53 -3.44 0.00
CA ASN A 133 18.63 -3.94 -1.04
C ASN A 133 18.24 -5.38 -0.74
N ALA A 134 16.98 -5.74 -0.93
CA ALA A 134 16.51 -7.07 -0.62
C ALA A 134 15.25 -7.40 -1.44
N PHE A 135 15.04 -8.67 -1.72
CA PHE A 135 13.87 -9.14 -2.46
C PHE A 135 13.30 -10.39 -1.81
N ILE A 136 11.98 -10.46 -1.70
CA ILE A 136 11.26 -11.65 -1.26
C ILE A 136 10.08 -11.92 -2.20
N HIS A 137 9.89 -13.21 -2.51
CA HIS A 137 8.70 -13.73 -3.15
C HIS A 137 8.32 -15.03 -2.44
N GLN A 138 7.35 -14.96 -1.53
CA GLN A 138 6.99 -16.08 -0.65
C GLN A 138 5.49 -16.13 -0.40
N ARG A 139 4.92 -17.34 -0.43
CA ARG A 139 3.56 -17.58 0.04
C ARG A 139 3.50 -17.74 1.56
N LEU A 140 2.61 -16.98 2.19
CA LEU A 140 2.34 -16.98 3.63
C LEU A 140 0.97 -17.60 3.93
N SER A 141 0.89 -18.32 5.04
CA SER A 141 -0.37 -18.85 5.56
C SER A 141 -1.10 -17.77 6.36
N LEU A 142 -1.81 -16.88 5.66
CA LEU A 142 -2.56 -15.79 6.28
C LEU A 142 -3.85 -16.27 6.95
N PRO A 143 -4.32 -15.60 8.02
CA PRO A 143 -5.63 -15.87 8.58
C PRO A 143 -6.75 -15.43 7.62
N ALA A 144 -7.93 -16.03 7.76
CA ALA A 144 -9.13 -15.67 7.00
C ALA A 144 -10.25 -15.23 7.95
N PRO A 145 -10.73 -13.97 7.87
CA PRO A 145 -10.25 -12.90 6.98
C PRO A 145 -8.88 -12.33 7.43
N CYS A 146 -8.12 -11.78 6.49
CA CYS A 146 -6.99 -10.89 6.78
C CYS A 146 -7.45 -9.45 6.48
N ALA A 147 -8.02 -8.78 7.47
CA ALA A 147 -8.48 -7.40 7.32
C ALA A 147 -7.33 -6.42 7.59
N ALA A 148 -7.27 -5.36 6.80
CA ALA A 148 -6.29 -4.26 6.91
C ALA A 148 -4.83 -4.76 7.05
N PRO A 149 -4.28 -5.48 6.05
CA PRO A 149 -2.91 -5.97 6.12
C PRO A 149 -1.89 -4.83 6.20
N ASP A 150 -0.98 -4.91 7.17
CA ASP A 150 0.24 -4.11 7.22
C ASP A 150 1.44 -5.02 6.90
N VAL A 151 2.35 -4.58 6.03
CA VAL A 151 3.57 -5.32 5.70
C VAL A 151 4.77 -4.62 6.30
N PHE A 152 5.46 -5.30 7.22
CA PHE A 152 6.68 -4.82 7.86
C PHE A 152 7.90 -5.45 7.20
N ILE A 153 8.98 -4.68 7.07
CA ILE A 153 10.34 -5.19 6.86
C ILE A 153 11.09 -5.07 8.18
N THR A 154 11.70 -6.17 8.59
CA THR A 154 12.16 -6.39 9.96
C THR A 154 13.58 -6.95 10.00
N SER A 155 14.18 -6.91 11.19
CA SER A 155 15.35 -7.72 11.52
C SER A 155 15.04 -9.22 11.33
N PRO A 156 16.06 -10.09 11.19
CA PRO A 156 15.85 -11.53 11.02
C PRO A 156 14.84 -12.09 12.03
N ASN A 157 13.99 -13.01 11.57
CA ASN A 157 12.97 -13.70 12.35
C ASN A 157 11.86 -12.80 12.92
N GLY A 158 11.68 -11.58 12.40
CA GLY A 158 10.59 -10.70 12.84
C GLY A 158 10.84 -9.94 14.15
N GLY A 159 12.10 -9.76 14.54
CA GLY A 159 12.47 -9.17 15.84
C GLY A 159 11.99 -7.73 16.04
N VAL A 160 12.52 -6.79 15.27
CA VAL A 160 12.10 -5.38 15.27
C VAL A 160 11.85 -4.90 13.84
N TRP A 161 10.87 -4.01 13.65
CA TRP A 161 10.60 -3.45 12.32
C TRP A 161 11.46 -2.23 12.02
N PHE A 162 11.92 -2.15 10.77
CA PHE A 162 12.70 -1.06 10.20
C PHE A 162 11.84 -0.17 9.29
N ALA A 163 10.93 -0.80 8.55
CA ALA A 163 9.94 -0.11 7.73
C ALA A 163 8.61 -0.86 7.71
N VAL A 164 7.53 -0.15 7.42
CA VAL A 164 6.18 -0.69 7.30
C VAL A 164 5.44 0.01 6.16
N THR A 165 4.48 -0.67 5.53
CA THR A 165 3.52 -0.04 4.59
C THR A 165 2.97 1.26 5.15
N GLY A 166 3.02 2.32 4.35
CA GLY A 166 2.60 3.66 4.75
C GLY A 166 3.44 4.73 4.07
N SER A 167 3.20 6.00 4.40
CA SER A 167 3.92 7.13 3.83
C SER A 167 4.50 8.04 4.92
N ALA A 168 5.66 8.66 4.63
CA ALA A 168 6.31 9.62 5.53
C ALA A 168 5.68 11.03 5.48
N GLY A 169 4.64 11.23 4.64
CA GLY A 169 3.94 12.50 4.42
C GLY A 169 3.30 12.55 3.03
N ALA A 170 2.16 13.24 2.90
CA ALA A 170 1.42 13.30 1.64
C ALA A 170 2.20 14.04 0.55
N SER A 171 2.41 13.39 -0.59
CA SER A 171 2.67 14.09 -1.84
C SER A 171 1.33 14.44 -2.48
N ARG A 172 1.22 15.57 -3.21
CA ARG A 172 -0.07 16.13 -3.71
C ARG A 172 -0.86 15.21 -4.68
N ALA A 173 -0.41 13.99 -4.92
CA ALA A 173 -1.01 13.02 -5.84
C ALA A 173 -1.40 11.70 -5.16
N ASP A 174 -1.51 11.65 -3.83
CA ASP A 174 -1.97 10.44 -3.13
C ASP A 174 -3.49 10.25 -3.34
N GLU A 175 -3.85 9.63 -4.46
CA GLU A 175 -5.16 9.03 -4.67
C GLU A 175 -5.21 7.69 -3.94
N LEU A 176 -6.15 7.54 -3.01
CA LEU A 176 -6.41 6.26 -2.34
C LEU A 176 -7.10 5.33 -3.35
N GLN A 177 -6.31 4.53 -4.07
CA GLN A 177 -6.82 3.51 -4.97
C GLN A 177 -7.07 2.21 -4.20
N PHE A 178 -8.30 1.71 -4.25
CA PHE A 178 -8.68 0.42 -3.70
C PHE A 178 -9.08 -0.51 -4.85
N ASP A 179 -8.28 -1.52 -5.15
CA ASP A 179 -8.63 -2.54 -6.16
C ASP A 179 -9.61 -3.58 -5.59
N THR A 180 -9.59 -3.76 -4.26
CA THR A 180 -10.49 -4.64 -3.53
C THR A 180 -11.01 -3.94 -2.27
N ALA A 181 -12.33 -3.82 -2.13
CA ALA A 181 -12.98 -3.31 -0.93
C ALA A 181 -13.94 -4.36 -0.37
N PHE A 182 -13.82 -4.67 0.93
CA PHE A 182 -14.83 -5.46 1.63
C PHE A 182 -15.92 -4.53 2.14
N ALA A 183 -17.14 -4.68 1.62
CA ALA A 183 -18.32 -4.13 2.26
C ALA A 183 -18.64 -4.95 3.53
N ASN A 184 -19.36 -4.36 4.49
CA ASN A 184 -19.75 -5.02 5.74
C ASN A 184 -20.39 -6.40 5.47
N VAL A 185 -19.62 -7.46 5.69
CA VAL A 185 -20.10 -8.85 5.66
C VAL A 185 -20.02 -9.43 7.07
N SER A 186 -20.97 -10.28 7.43
CA SER A 186 -20.96 -10.96 8.73
C SER A 186 -19.62 -11.67 8.97
N PRO A 187 -19.05 -11.59 10.21
CA PRO A 187 -19.70 -11.21 11.46
C PRO A 187 -19.63 -9.72 11.85
N PHE A 188 -19.19 -8.81 10.97
CA PHE A 188 -18.97 -7.40 11.32
C PHE A 188 -20.24 -6.54 11.41
N ILE A 189 -21.43 -7.15 11.44
CA ILE A 189 -22.71 -6.45 11.60
C ILE A 189 -23.00 -6.30 13.10
N GLY A 190 -22.66 -5.14 13.65
CA GLY A 190 -22.95 -4.77 15.05
C GLY A 190 -22.52 -3.33 15.36
N ALA A 191 -22.88 -2.83 16.55
CA ALA A 191 -22.63 -1.44 16.98
C ALA A 191 -21.15 -0.99 16.91
N ALA A 192 -20.20 -1.92 16.75
CA ALA A 192 -18.78 -1.68 16.54
C ALA A 192 -18.43 -1.13 15.14
N GLY A 193 -19.31 -1.25 14.14
CA GLY A 193 -19.07 -0.81 12.75
C GLY A 193 -19.57 0.61 12.41
N ALA A 194 -20.00 1.40 13.40
CA ALA A 194 -20.49 2.75 13.15
C ALA A 194 -19.32 3.69 12.82
N ILE A 195 -19.20 4.09 11.55
CA ILE A 195 -18.38 5.23 11.13
C ILE A 195 -18.89 6.45 11.91
N ARG A 196 -18.11 6.89 12.91
CA ARG A 196 -18.44 8.11 13.64
C ARG A 196 -18.27 9.30 12.71
N ARG A 197 -19.38 9.99 12.44
CA ARG A 197 -19.36 11.32 11.83
C ARG A 197 -18.41 12.21 12.64
N PRO A 198 -17.53 12.99 11.99
CA PRO A 198 -16.75 14.00 12.71
C PRO A 198 -17.70 14.95 13.47
N PRO A 199 -17.41 15.31 14.72
CA PRO A 199 -18.20 16.29 15.45
C PRO A 199 -18.12 17.62 14.71
N GLY A 200 -19.25 18.10 14.19
CA GLY A 200 -19.32 19.37 13.45
C GLY A 200 -20.04 19.34 12.11
N ALA A 201 -20.42 18.17 11.58
CA ALA A 201 -21.29 18.09 10.41
C ALA A 201 -22.73 18.49 10.80
N GLY A 202 -22.99 19.81 10.76
CA GLY A 202 -24.27 20.40 11.12
C GLY A 202 -25.45 19.71 10.42
N GLN A 203 -26.47 19.38 11.21
CA GLN A 203 -27.79 19.02 10.71
C GLN A 203 -28.33 20.21 9.92
N ARG A 204 -28.58 20.03 8.61
CA ARG A 204 -29.55 20.87 7.91
C ARG A 204 -30.93 20.51 8.47
N PRO A 205 -31.66 21.46 9.08
CA PRO A 205 -33.02 21.21 9.51
C PRO A 205 -33.92 21.03 8.27
N GLY A 206 -34.87 20.10 8.38
CA GLY A 206 -35.85 19.83 7.34
C GLY A 206 -36.72 21.05 7.06
N GLY A 207 -37.00 21.27 5.78
CA GLY A 207 -37.97 22.24 5.30
C GLY A 207 -38.60 21.69 4.03
N ALA A 208 -39.88 21.35 4.11
CA ALA A 208 -40.70 20.95 2.99
C ALA A 208 -40.92 22.12 2.01
N GLY A 209 -41.04 21.80 0.72
CA GLY A 209 -41.86 22.58 -0.21
C GLY A 209 -41.17 23.68 -1.04
N GLN A 210 -41.08 23.38 -2.34
CA GLN A 210 -41.35 24.26 -3.50
C GLN A 210 -40.14 24.85 -4.29
N PRO A 211 -40.17 24.79 -5.65
CA PRO A 211 -39.02 25.09 -6.49
C PRO A 211 -39.10 26.49 -7.14
N ALA A 212 -37.99 27.22 -7.21
CA ALA A 212 -37.81 28.32 -8.15
C ALA A 212 -36.33 28.70 -8.32
N GLY A 213 -35.92 28.96 -9.56
CA GLY A 213 -34.83 29.90 -9.86
C GLY A 213 -33.49 29.30 -10.28
N HIS A 214 -33.37 28.97 -11.56
CA HIS A 214 -32.09 28.79 -12.24
C HIS A 214 -31.40 30.17 -12.35
N GLN A 215 -30.24 30.37 -11.72
CA GLN A 215 -29.34 31.49 -12.01
C GLN A 215 -27.93 30.94 -12.33
N PRO A 216 -27.37 31.27 -13.51
CA PRO A 216 -26.06 30.77 -13.92
C PRO A 216 -24.90 31.53 -13.26
N CYS A 217 -23.80 30.82 -13.04
CA CYS A 217 -22.52 31.32 -12.53
C CYS A 217 -21.97 32.49 -13.38
N PRO A 218 -21.47 33.59 -12.77
CA PRO A 218 -20.79 34.63 -13.52
C PRO A 218 -19.36 34.19 -13.91
N VAL A 219 -19.09 34.30 -15.21
CA VAL A 219 -17.79 34.09 -15.86
C VAL A 219 -16.80 35.18 -15.44
N LEU A 220 -15.62 34.76 -15.00
CA LEU A 220 -14.48 35.61 -14.65
C LEU A 220 -13.95 36.33 -15.91
N ARG A 221 -14.19 37.64 -16.04
CA ARG A 221 -13.56 38.48 -17.09
C ARG A 221 -12.09 38.72 -16.75
N ARG A 222 -11.18 38.26 -17.62
CA ARG A 222 -9.78 38.69 -17.66
C ARG A 222 -9.72 40.18 -18.02
N HIS A 223 -9.15 40.99 -17.14
CA HIS A 223 -8.69 42.34 -17.51
C HIS A 223 -7.34 42.23 -18.24
N ARG A 224 -7.34 42.69 -19.49
CA ARG A 224 -6.16 43.02 -20.29
C ARG A 224 -5.99 44.54 -20.19
N GLN A 225 -4.86 45.02 -19.67
CA GLN A 225 -4.33 46.37 -19.91
C GLN A 225 -2.82 46.16 -20.10
N LEU A 226 -2.39 46.23 -21.36
CA LEU A 226 -1.61 47.30 -21.99
C LEU A 226 -0.13 47.21 -21.60
#